data_AF-T0Z0K8-F1
#
_entry.id   AF-T0Z0K8-F1
#
_cell.length_a   1.000
_cell.length_b   1.000
_cell.length_c   1.000
_cell.angle_alpha   90.00
_cell.angle_beta   90.00
_cell.angle_gamma   90.00
#
_symmetry.space_group_name_H-M   'P 1'
#
loop_
_entity.id
_entity.type
_entity.pdbx_description
1 polymer ?
#
loop_
_entity_poly.entity_id
_entity_poly.type
_entity_poly.pdbx_seq_one_letter_code
_entity_poly.pdbx_strand_id
1 'polypeptide(L)'
;GIAVGMATNIPPHNLVEVIDATIAVLRNPQITSEELMGIVTGPDFPTGASILGRSGIRDAYRTGKGSVKIRAKAEIEVVGSRGSLKSTERIVVTEMAYQTSVEAVEKKMADLIKSGMLDGIARWQNASAGKEGKA
;
A
#
# COMPACT_ATOMS: atom_id res chain seq x y z
N GLY A 1 5.15 -5.85 -16.71
CA GLY A 1 5.23 -6.72 -17.90
C GLY A 1 6.53 -7.51 -17.88
N ILE A 2 6.49 -8.78 -18.26
CA ILE A 2 7.67 -9.65 -18.31
C ILE A 2 7.91 -10.00 -19.78
N ALA A 3 9.12 -9.78 -20.26
CA ALA A 3 9.57 -10.14 -21.60
C ALA A 3 10.76 -11.12 -21.52
N VAL A 4 11.38 -11.46 -22.65
CA VAL A 4 12.56 -12.35 -22.67
C VAL A 4 13.81 -11.55 -22.28
N GLY A 5 14.40 -11.89 -21.13
CA GLY A 5 15.63 -11.26 -20.63
C GLY A 5 15.42 -9.89 -19.95
N MET A 6 14.19 -9.39 -19.86
CA MET A 6 13.87 -8.11 -19.21
C MET A 6 12.47 -8.10 -18.58
N ALA A 7 12.29 -7.26 -17.57
CA ALA A 7 10.99 -7.00 -16.97
C ALA A 7 10.79 -5.51 -16.74
N THR A 8 9.54 -5.06 -16.78
CA THR A 8 9.13 -3.70 -16.47
C THR A 8 8.06 -3.70 -15.38
N ASN A 9 8.19 -2.77 -14.44
CA ASN A 9 7.19 -2.50 -13.43
C ASN A 9 7.16 -0.99 -13.16
N ILE A 10 6.18 -0.31 -13.74
CA ILE A 10 5.98 1.13 -13.60
C ILE A 10 4.71 1.33 -12.79
N PRO A 11 4.77 2.00 -11.63
CA PRO A 11 3.60 2.21 -10.80
C PRO A 11 2.66 3.26 -11.42
N PRO A 12 1.37 3.26 -11.05
CA PRO A 12 0.44 4.31 -11.44
C PRO A 12 0.78 5.66 -10.78
N HIS A 13 0.36 6.75 -11.42
CA HIS A 13 0.53 8.13 -10.97
C HIS A 13 -0.75 8.92 -11.14
N ASN A 14 -0.85 10.02 -10.42
CA ASN A 14 -1.98 10.93 -10.52
C ASN A 14 -1.97 11.65 -11.87
N LEU A 15 -3.10 11.62 -12.58
CA LEU A 15 -3.20 12.21 -13.92
C LEU A 15 -3.01 13.73 -13.92
N VAL A 16 -3.48 14.42 -12.88
CA VAL A 16 -3.34 15.88 -12.76
C VAL A 16 -1.87 16.24 -12.61
N GLU A 17 -1.15 15.57 -11.70
CA GLU A 17 0.29 15.77 -11.52
C GLU A 17 1.09 15.52 -12.81
N VAL A 18 0.72 14.46 -13.56
CA VAL A 18 1.41 14.11 -14.82
C VAL A 18 1.14 15.15 -15.92
N ILE A 19 -0.09 15.67 -16.03
CA ILE A 19 -0.43 16.73 -16.99
C ILE A 19 0.34 18.01 -16.63
N ASP A 20 0.34 18.39 -15.36
CA ASP A 20 1.05 19.59 -14.89
C ASP A 20 2.56 19.49 -15.13
N ALA A 21 3.15 18.32 -14.86
CA ALA A 21 4.55 18.05 -15.15
C ALA A 21 4.85 18.14 -16.65
N THR A 22 3.94 17.63 -17.50
CA THR A 22 4.09 17.71 -18.95
C THR A 22 4.06 19.17 -19.43
N ILE A 23 3.13 19.97 -18.92
CA ILE A 23 3.05 21.42 -19.22
C ILE A 23 4.32 22.13 -18.74
N ALA A 24 4.85 21.76 -17.57
CA ALA A 24 6.08 22.34 -17.04
C ALA A 24 7.30 22.07 -17.95
N VAL A 25 7.44 20.85 -18.47
CA VAL A 25 8.47 20.49 -19.47
C VAL A 25 8.29 21.29 -20.75
N LEU A 26 7.05 21.46 -21.24
CA LEU A 26 6.78 22.24 -22.44
C LEU A 26 7.17 23.72 -22.28
N ARG A 27 6.99 24.29 -21.09
CA ARG A 27 7.35 25.69 -20.79
C ARG A 27 8.84 25.87 -20.53
N ASN A 28 9.49 24.90 -19.91
CA ASN A 28 10.92 24.89 -19.64
C ASN A 28 11.53 23.54 -20.02
N PRO A 29 12.08 23.39 -21.24
CA PRO A 29 12.72 22.16 -21.67
C PRO A 29 13.96 21.77 -20.86
N GLN A 30 14.53 22.68 -20.07
CA GLN A 30 15.68 22.43 -19.19
C GLN A 30 15.26 22.13 -17.74
N ILE A 31 13.97 21.93 -17.48
CA ILE A 31 13.47 21.57 -16.15
C ILE A 31 14.16 20.29 -15.66
N THR A 32 14.63 20.34 -14.42
CA THR A 32 15.37 19.24 -13.82
C THR A 32 14.43 18.15 -13.31
N SER A 33 14.95 16.94 -13.15
CA SER A 33 14.20 15.85 -12.52
C SER A 33 13.79 16.19 -11.08
N GLU A 34 14.57 17.01 -10.38
CA GLU A 34 14.24 17.46 -9.01
C GLU A 34 13.05 18.41 -8.97
N GLU A 35 12.97 19.34 -9.92
CA GLU A 35 11.81 20.21 -10.08
C GLU A 35 10.56 19.42 -10.49
N LEU A 36 10.71 18.44 -11.39
CA LEU A 36 9.62 17.54 -11.78
C LEU A 36 9.12 16.68 -10.60
N MET A 37 10.01 16.26 -9.70
CA MET A 37 9.63 15.58 -8.45
C MET A 37 8.87 16.48 -7.47
N GLY A 38 8.94 17.80 -7.64
CA GLY A 38 8.10 18.75 -6.92
C GLY A 38 6.65 18.79 -7.42
N ILE A 39 6.42 18.38 -8.67
CA ILE A 39 5.10 18.32 -9.31
C ILE A 39 4.52 16.91 -9.19
N VAL A 40 5.28 15.90 -9.61
CA VAL A 40 4.94 14.48 -9.48
C VAL A 40 5.51 13.96 -8.17
N THR A 41 4.70 14.00 -7.13
CA THR A 41 5.17 13.79 -5.75
C THR A 41 5.49 12.33 -5.46
N GLY A 42 4.83 11.42 -6.16
CA GLY A 42 4.99 9.99 -6.00
C GLY A 42 4.00 9.18 -6.82
N PRO A 43 4.07 7.85 -6.72
CA PRO A 43 3.03 6.97 -7.22
C PRO A 43 1.68 7.21 -6.53
N ASP A 44 0.59 7.06 -7.28
CA ASP A 44 -0.78 7.16 -6.80
C ASP A 44 -1.51 5.85 -7.12
N PHE A 45 -1.75 5.04 -6.09
CA PHE A 45 -2.32 3.71 -6.25
C PHE A 45 -3.84 3.75 -6.14
N PRO A 46 -4.59 3.07 -7.05
CA PRO A 46 -6.05 3.06 -7.02
C PRO A 46 -6.63 2.38 -5.77
N THR A 47 -5.83 1.57 -5.08
CA THR A 47 -6.20 0.89 -3.83
C THR A 47 -5.99 1.76 -2.58
N GLY A 48 -5.49 2.99 -2.74
CA GLY A 48 -5.04 3.83 -1.64
C GLY A 48 -3.79 3.27 -0.98
N ALA A 49 -3.85 3.11 0.34
CA ALA A 49 -2.77 2.68 1.23
C ALA A 49 -1.70 3.75 1.45
N SER A 50 -0.71 3.42 2.28
CA SER A 50 0.35 4.36 2.67
C SER A 50 1.69 3.96 2.08
N ILE A 51 2.38 4.92 1.45
CA ILE A 51 3.77 4.73 1.02
C ILE A 51 4.70 5.04 2.20
N LEU A 52 5.63 4.13 2.47
CA LEU A 52 6.60 4.28 3.55
C LEU A 52 7.89 4.92 3.05
N GLY A 53 8.02 6.22 3.31
CA GLY A 53 9.20 7.00 2.96
C GLY A 53 9.25 7.41 1.49
N ARG A 54 10.21 8.31 1.18
CA ARG A 54 10.33 8.92 -0.16
C ARG A 54 11.64 8.62 -0.88
N SER A 55 12.62 8.00 -0.19
CA SER A 55 13.94 7.69 -0.77
C SER A 55 13.81 6.78 -2.00
N GLY A 56 13.04 5.70 -1.88
CA GLY A 56 12.86 4.75 -2.98
C GLY A 56 12.14 5.33 -4.20
N ILE A 57 11.26 6.32 -3.99
CA ILE A 57 10.61 7.05 -5.09
C ILE A 57 11.65 7.92 -5.82
N ARG A 58 12.46 8.66 -5.06
CA ARG A 58 13.51 9.52 -5.63
C ARG A 58 14.54 8.72 -6.43
N ASP A 59 14.95 7.56 -5.92
CA ASP A 59 15.88 6.66 -6.62
C ASP A 59 15.25 6.11 -7.90
N ALA A 60 13.97 5.71 -7.85
CA ALA A 60 13.22 5.24 -9.00
C ALA A 60 13.11 6.30 -10.10
N TYR A 61 12.83 7.55 -9.74
CA TYR A 61 12.71 8.63 -10.72
C TYR A 61 14.05 9.08 -11.32
N ARG A 62 15.14 9.00 -10.57
CA ARG A 62 16.48 9.36 -11.08
C ARG A 62 17.11 8.26 -11.92
N THR A 63 16.96 7.00 -11.53
CA THR A 63 17.71 5.87 -12.11
C THR A 63 16.85 4.92 -12.94
N GLY A 64 15.52 5.05 -12.88
CA GLY A 64 14.56 4.08 -13.40
C GLY A 64 14.43 2.82 -12.52
N LYS A 65 15.17 2.72 -11.40
CA LYS A 65 15.15 1.58 -10.48
C LYS A 65 15.03 2.06 -9.04
N GLY A 66 14.09 1.50 -8.30
CA GLY A 66 13.90 1.82 -6.88
C GLY A 66 12.86 0.91 -6.25
N SER A 67 12.84 0.90 -4.91
CA SER A 67 11.89 0.11 -4.14
C SER A 67 10.94 1.04 -3.39
N VAL A 68 9.65 0.99 -3.76
CA VAL A 68 8.59 1.71 -3.07
C VAL A 68 7.87 0.75 -2.13
N LYS A 69 7.96 1.00 -0.82
CA LYS A 69 7.30 0.19 0.19
C LYS A 69 5.88 0.70 0.40
N ILE A 70 4.89 -0.16 0.17
CA ILE A 70 3.47 0.14 0.36
C ILE A 70 2.98 -0.62 1.60
N ARG A 71 2.21 0.05 2.46
CA ARG A 71 1.64 -0.51 3.68
C ARG A 71 0.13 -0.30 3.66
N ALA A 72 -0.62 -1.36 3.94
CA ALA A 72 -2.05 -1.30 4.16
C ALA A 72 -2.41 -0.30 5.27
N LYS A 73 -3.52 0.42 5.12
CA LYS A 73 -4.01 1.34 6.15
C LYS A 73 -4.83 0.54 7.15
N ALA A 74 -4.39 0.58 8.40
CA ALA A 74 -5.01 -0.16 9.48
C ALA A 74 -5.08 0.70 10.73
N GLU A 75 -6.18 0.56 11.47
CA GLU A 75 -6.43 1.25 12.74
C GLU A 75 -6.73 0.21 13.83
N ILE A 76 -6.38 0.53 15.07
CA ILE A 76 -6.67 -0.31 16.23
C ILE A 76 -7.90 0.27 16.90
N GLU A 77 -8.96 -0.53 16.99
CA GLU A 77 -10.20 -0.15 17.66
C GLU A 77 -10.38 -1.00 18.92
N VAL A 78 -10.75 -0.33 20.02
CA VAL A 78 -11.11 -1.00 21.27
C VAL A 78 -12.63 -1.17 21.31
N VAL A 79 -13.09 -2.42 21.30
CA VAL A 79 -14.51 -2.77 21.36
C VAL A 79 -14.86 -3.18 22.80
N GLY A 80 -15.67 -2.35 23.46
CA GLY A 80 -16.16 -2.56 24.83
C GLY A 80 -16.56 -1.25 25.52
N SER A 81 -17.59 -1.27 26.35
CA SER A 81 -18.00 -0.08 27.13
C SER A 81 -16.99 0.20 28.25
N ARG A 82 -16.69 1.48 28.53
CA ARG A 82 -15.88 1.88 29.70
C ARG A 82 -16.52 1.29 30.97
N GLY A 83 -15.86 0.31 31.59
CA GLY A 83 -16.33 -0.36 32.80
C GLY A 83 -16.65 -1.85 32.69
N SER A 84 -16.56 -2.46 31.49
CA SER A 84 -16.68 -3.92 31.34
C SER A 84 -15.29 -4.58 31.34
N LEU A 85 -15.11 -5.66 32.13
CA LEU A 85 -13.84 -6.39 32.32
C LEU A 85 -13.25 -7.05 31.05
N LYS A 86 -13.91 -6.94 29.89
CA LYS A 86 -13.47 -7.51 28.60
C LYS A 86 -13.44 -6.43 27.52
N SER A 87 -12.43 -5.57 27.55
CA SER A 87 -12.06 -4.78 26.37
C SER A 87 -11.43 -5.71 25.33
N THR A 88 -11.99 -5.79 24.13
CA THR A 88 -11.42 -6.56 23.02
C THR A 88 -10.84 -5.59 22.01
N GLU A 89 -9.56 -5.71 21.70
CA GLU A 89 -8.94 -4.94 20.62
C GLU A 89 -9.16 -5.63 19.27
N ARG A 90 -9.41 -4.85 18.23
CA ARG A 90 -9.44 -5.33 16.85
C ARG A 90 -8.61 -4.43 15.95
N ILE A 91 -7.91 -5.04 15.00
CA ILE A 91 -7.23 -4.33 13.92
C ILE A 91 -8.20 -4.26 12.74
N VAL A 92 -8.57 -3.06 12.33
CA VAL A 92 -9.45 -2.81 11.18
C VAL A 92 -8.60 -2.31 10.02
N VAL A 93 -8.54 -3.09 8.94
CA VAL A 93 -7.81 -2.73 7.72
C VAL A 93 -8.82 -2.20 6.70
N THR A 94 -8.64 -0.95 6.26
CA THR A 94 -9.58 -0.25 5.36
C THR A 94 -9.06 -0.15 3.94
N GLU A 95 -7.74 -0.06 3.76
CA GLU A 95 -7.10 0.08 2.45
C GLU A 95 -5.97 -0.94 2.31
N MET A 96 -5.94 -1.67 1.20
CA MET A 96 -4.96 -2.72 0.93
C MET A 96 -3.83 -2.22 0.03
N ALA A 97 -2.66 -2.82 0.17
CA ALA A 97 -1.55 -2.54 -0.73
C ALA A 97 -1.89 -2.93 -2.18
N TYR A 98 -1.39 -2.16 -3.14
CA TYR A 98 -1.64 -2.39 -4.57
C TYR A 98 -1.25 -3.80 -5.01
N GLN A 99 -2.06 -4.39 -5.91
CA GLN A 99 -1.88 -5.77 -6.42
C GLN A 99 -1.87 -6.87 -5.34
N THR A 100 -2.41 -6.61 -4.15
CA THR A 100 -2.54 -7.63 -3.08
C THR A 100 -3.97 -8.16 -3.02
N SER A 101 -4.14 -9.49 -3.09
CA SER A 101 -5.44 -10.13 -2.84
C SER A 101 -5.70 -10.26 -1.35
N VAL A 102 -6.91 -9.90 -0.92
CA VAL A 102 -7.34 -10.03 0.49
C VAL A 102 -7.37 -11.50 0.89
N GLU A 103 -7.87 -12.38 0.02
CA GLU A 103 -7.95 -13.82 0.26
C GLU A 103 -6.56 -14.44 0.41
N ALA A 104 -5.58 -13.97 -0.36
CA ALA A 104 -4.20 -14.44 -0.23
C ALA A 104 -3.59 -14.03 1.12
N VAL A 105 -3.93 -12.84 1.63
CA VAL A 105 -3.50 -12.36 2.94
C VAL A 105 -4.19 -13.15 4.06
N GLU A 106 -5.50 -13.39 3.96
CA GLU A 106 -6.27 -14.23 4.89
C GLU A 106 -5.69 -15.64 4.99
N LYS A 107 -5.44 -16.28 3.85
CA LYS A 107 -4.87 -17.63 3.80
C LYS A 107 -3.50 -17.64 4.47
N LYS A 108 -2.63 -16.68 4.14
CA LYS A 108 -1.29 -16.59 4.73
C LYS A 108 -1.35 -16.34 6.24
N MET A 109 -2.26 -15.49 6.70
CA MET A 109 -2.51 -15.25 8.12
C MET A 109 -2.97 -16.52 8.83
N ALA A 110 -3.94 -17.26 8.26
CA ALA A 110 -4.42 -18.52 8.82
C ALA A 110 -3.31 -19.58 8.90
N ASP A 111 -2.44 -19.66 7.88
CA ASP A 111 -1.30 -20.57 7.86
C ASP A 111 -0.29 -20.22 8.97
N LEU A 112 -0.02 -18.92 9.19
CA LEU A 112 0.89 -18.44 10.26
C LEU A 112 0.35 -18.69 11.68
N ILE A 113 -0.98 -18.59 11.87
CA ILE A 113 -1.64 -18.91 13.14
C ILE A 113 -1.52 -20.42 13.42
N LYS A 114 -1.84 -21.25 12.42
CA LYS A 114 -1.76 -22.72 12.56
C LYS A 114 -0.34 -23.21 12.84
N SER A 115 0.67 -22.56 12.27
CA SER A 115 2.07 -22.90 12.52
C SER A 115 2.60 -22.38 13.86
N GLY A 116 1.80 -21.62 14.61
CA GLY A 116 2.23 -20.98 15.86
C GLY A 116 3.27 -19.87 15.68
N MET A 117 3.41 -19.31 14.46
CA MET A 117 4.29 -18.17 14.23
C MET A 117 3.61 -16.83 14.52
N LEU A 118 2.28 -16.83 14.63
CA LEU A 118 1.47 -15.65 14.87
C LEU A 118 0.44 -15.96 15.97
N ASP A 119 0.64 -15.34 17.13
CA ASP A 119 -0.21 -15.50 18.31
C ASP A 119 -1.11 -14.27 18.54
N GLY A 120 -2.08 -14.40 19.45
CA GLY A 120 -2.93 -13.28 19.88
C GLY A 120 -4.10 -12.96 18.96
N ILE A 121 -4.34 -13.78 17.92
CA ILE A 121 -5.48 -13.63 17.02
C ILE A 121 -6.56 -14.66 17.38
N ALA A 122 -7.69 -14.18 17.93
CA ALA A 122 -8.81 -15.05 18.28
C ALA A 122 -9.73 -15.36 17.08
N ARG A 123 -9.93 -14.39 16.20
CA ARG A 123 -10.79 -14.50 15.00
C ARG A 123 -10.40 -13.47 13.96
N TRP A 124 -10.74 -13.71 12.70
CA TRP A 124 -10.61 -12.74 11.62
C TRP A 124 -11.87 -12.72 10.75
N GLN A 125 -12.14 -11.57 10.15
CA GLN A 125 -13.34 -11.36 9.33
C GLN A 125 -13.02 -10.41 8.17
N ASN A 126 -13.54 -10.72 6.99
CA ASN A 126 -13.55 -9.86 5.84
C ASN A 126 -14.95 -9.30 5.62
N ALA A 127 -15.16 -8.10 6.16
CA ALA A 127 -16.42 -7.39 6.07
C ALA A 127 -16.79 -6.98 4.64
N SER A 128 -15.80 -6.76 3.77
CA SER A 128 -16.02 -6.35 2.37
C SER A 128 -16.62 -7.47 1.52
N ALA A 129 -16.30 -8.73 1.82
CA ALA A 129 -16.79 -9.92 1.10
C ALA A 129 -17.79 -10.76 1.91
N GLY A 130 -18.11 -10.36 3.14
CA GLY A 130 -19.00 -11.12 4.05
C GLY A 130 -18.45 -12.48 4.50
N LYS A 131 -17.11 -12.66 4.49
CA LYS A 131 -16.47 -13.92 4.88
C LYS A 131 -15.91 -13.83 6.30
N GLU A 132 -15.96 -14.93 7.05
CA GLU A 132 -15.36 -15.02 8.38
C GLU A 132 -14.59 -16.31 8.59
N GLY A 133 -13.56 -16.26 9.45
CA GLY A 133 -12.75 -17.40 9.82
C GLY A 133 -12.37 -17.36 11.30
N LYS A 134 -12.25 -18.55 11.90
CA LYS A 134 -11.78 -18.72 13.29
C LYS A 134 -10.36 -19.29 13.28
N ALA A 135 -9.56 -18.85 14.24
CA ALA A 135 -8.23 -19.39 14.50
C ALA A 135 -8.31 -20.88 14.82
#